data_AF-A0A7R8H5R2-F1
#
_entry.id   AF-A0A7R8H5R2-F1
#
_cell.length_a   1.000
_cell.length_b   1.000
_cell.length_c   1.000
_cell.angle_alpha   90.00
_cell.angle_beta   90.00
_cell.angle_gamma   90.00
#
_symmetry.space_group_name_H-M   'P 1'
#
loop_
_entity.id
_entity.type
_entity.pdbx_description
1 polymer ?
#
loop_
_entity_poly.entity_id
_entity_poly.type
_entity_poly.pdbx_seq_one_letter_code
_entity_poly.pdbx_strand_id
1 'polypeptide(L)'
;MKQLEVFDGLKEKRTFTFKSTLKDVIQSGIANLDSSVGVYAPEPEAYDVFAKLFDPIIKEYHGWGFSRDRYHPPSYFGDPNEFKDLDPEKEFIVSTRIRCGRSVVGFPFNPNMGAEDYVELEEKMIGIFTSLTGINYGGTYYALMGMQKEVQQRLIEDHFLFKEGDRFLQAANASNHWPTGRGIFHNEDKTFLIWVGEEDHLRIISMQKGGDVGEVLSPIN
;
A
#
# COMPACT_ATOMS: atom_id res chain seq x y z
N MET A 1 7.23 14.39 29.73
CA MET A 1 8.30 15.32 29.31
C MET A 1 8.73 15.10 27.86
N LYS A 2 9.20 13.91 27.44
CA LYS A 2 9.68 13.69 26.06
C LYS A 2 8.65 13.89 24.93
N GLN A 3 7.40 13.45 25.09
CA GLN A 3 6.38 13.58 24.03
C GLN A 3 5.94 15.04 23.79
N LEU A 4 5.79 15.83 24.86
CA LEU A 4 5.43 17.25 24.77
C LEU A 4 6.55 18.05 24.07
N GLU A 5 7.81 17.73 24.37
CA GLU A 5 8.98 18.32 23.70
C GLU A 5 9.02 18.02 22.19
N VAL A 6 8.72 16.77 21.80
CA VAL A 6 8.62 16.40 20.37
C VAL A 6 7.49 17.18 19.70
N PHE A 7 6.31 17.24 20.31
CA PHE A 7 5.17 17.98 19.77
C PHE A 7 5.49 19.48 19.60
N ASP A 8 6.00 20.13 20.65
CA ASP A 8 6.33 21.56 20.62
C ASP A 8 7.41 21.89 19.59
N GLY A 9 8.37 20.98 19.37
CA GLY A 9 9.40 21.14 18.36
C GLY A 9 8.94 20.95 16.91
N LEU A 10 7.77 20.32 16.69
CA LEU A 10 7.27 19.94 15.36
C LEU A 10 5.98 20.67 14.94
N LYS A 11 5.17 21.18 15.87
CA LYS A 11 3.82 21.71 15.58
C LYS A 11 3.79 22.87 14.57
N GLU A 12 4.84 23.69 14.53
CA GLU A 12 4.98 24.81 13.58
C GLU A 12 5.76 24.42 12.30
N LYS A 13 6.28 23.19 12.21
CA LYS A 13 7.00 22.72 11.03
C LYS A 13 6.03 22.43 9.88
N ARG A 14 6.50 22.67 8.66
CA ARG A 14 5.79 22.41 7.43
C ARG A 14 6.77 21.82 6.43
N THR A 15 6.30 20.89 5.59
CA THR A 15 7.05 20.48 4.40
C THR A 15 7.15 21.64 3.41
N PHE A 16 8.13 21.58 2.51
CA PHE A 16 8.34 22.60 1.51
C PHE A 16 7.33 22.48 0.36
N THR A 17 7.07 21.26 -0.13
CA THR A 17 6.31 21.06 -1.37
C THR A 17 4.81 21.29 -1.17
N PHE A 18 4.14 20.50 -0.32
CA PHE A 18 2.69 20.61 -0.11
C PHE A 18 2.29 21.39 1.15
N LYS A 19 3.27 21.91 1.90
CA LYS A 19 3.04 22.61 3.17
C LYS A 19 2.32 21.75 4.21
N SER A 20 2.42 20.43 4.11
CA SER A 20 1.85 19.49 5.07
C SER A 20 2.41 19.74 6.47
N THR A 21 1.55 19.53 7.45
CA THR A 21 1.73 19.92 8.85
C THR A 21 1.86 18.68 9.73
N LEU A 22 2.23 18.88 11.00
CA LEU A 22 2.17 17.81 11.99
C LEU A 22 0.75 17.25 12.16
N LYS A 23 -0.29 18.09 11.99
CA LYS A 23 -1.69 17.64 12.07
C LYS A 23 -1.98 16.59 11.01
N ASP A 24 -1.58 16.82 9.76
CA ASP A 24 -1.81 15.88 8.66
C ASP A 24 -1.14 14.52 8.93
N VAL A 25 -0.03 14.53 9.66
CA VAL A 25 0.68 13.31 10.06
C VAL A 25 -0.04 12.53 11.16
N ILE A 26 -0.59 13.21 12.18
CA ILE A 26 -1.09 12.56 13.41
C ILE A 26 -2.62 12.49 13.51
N GLN A 27 -3.36 13.13 12.61
CA GLN A 27 -4.82 13.29 12.73
C GLN A 27 -5.57 11.95 12.79
N SER A 28 -5.07 10.91 12.11
CA SER A 28 -5.68 9.59 12.16
C SER A 28 -5.61 8.98 13.57
N GLY A 29 -4.45 9.03 14.23
CA GLY A 29 -4.28 8.55 15.61
C GLY A 29 -5.03 9.40 16.64
N ILE A 30 -5.22 10.70 16.39
CA ILE A 30 -6.06 11.55 17.26
C ILE A 30 -7.54 11.18 17.13
N ALA A 31 -8.03 10.97 15.91
CA ALA A 31 -9.42 10.61 15.67
C ALA A 31 -9.74 9.17 16.11
N ASN A 32 -8.76 8.27 16.01
CA ASN A 32 -8.89 6.85 16.28
C ASN A 32 -7.91 6.44 17.38
N LEU A 33 -8.29 6.65 18.64
CA LEU A 33 -7.41 6.42 19.81
C LEU A 33 -7.01 4.95 20.03
N ASP A 34 -7.67 4.02 19.34
CA ASP A 34 -7.35 2.60 19.31
C ASP A 34 -6.39 2.22 18.17
N SER A 35 -5.80 3.21 17.50
CA SER A 35 -4.72 3.00 16.52
C SER A 35 -3.50 2.35 17.20
N SER A 36 -2.93 1.34 16.56
CA SER A 36 -1.66 0.73 17.00
C SER A 36 -0.45 1.66 16.77
N VAL A 37 -0.48 2.45 15.69
CA VAL A 37 0.58 3.39 15.31
C VAL A 37 0.07 4.82 15.21
N GLY A 38 -0.94 5.06 14.38
CA GLY A 38 -1.69 6.33 14.34
C GLY A 38 -1.03 7.50 13.57
N VAL A 39 0.05 7.25 12.81
CA VAL A 39 0.71 8.27 11.98
C VAL A 39 0.80 7.86 10.52
N TYR A 40 0.64 8.82 9.61
CA TYR A 40 0.77 8.63 8.16
C TYR A 40 1.66 9.74 7.57
N ALA A 41 2.49 9.41 6.59
CA ALA A 41 3.22 10.44 5.85
C ALA A 41 2.33 10.97 4.70
N PRO A 42 2.08 12.29 4.60
CA PRO A 42 1.32 12.87 3.49
C PRO A 42 2.15 13.00 2.20
N GLU A 43 3.47 12.98 2.31
CA GLU A 43 4.41 13.03 1.20
C GLU A 43 5.80 12.51 1.64
N PRO A 44 6.73 12.18 0.72
CA PRO A 44 8.05 11.69 1.08
C PRO A 44 8.85 12.63 2.01
N GLU A 45 8.77 13.95 1.77
CA GLU A 45 9.48 14.97 2.57
C GLU A 45 9.08 14.95 4.05
N ALA A 46 7.86 14.47 4.37
CA ALA A 46 7.36 14.42 5.73
C ALA A 46 8.21 13.51 6.64
N TYR A 47 8.81 12.45 6.10
CA TYR A 47 9.71 11.58 6.87
C TYR A 47 10.92 12.33 7.41
N ASP A 48 11.45 13.33 6.68
CA ASP A 48 12.58 14.13 7.13
C ASP A 48 12.15 15.28 8.04
N VAL A 49 11.12 16.02 7.66
CA VAL A 49 10.63 17.20 8.41
C VAL A 49 10.12 16.80 9.79
N PHE A 50 9.43 15.66 9.88
CA PHE A 50 8.86 15.14 11.12
C PHE A 50 9.64 13.93 11.66
N ALA A 51 10.92 13.78 11.30
CA ALA A 51 11.76 12.64 11.70
C ALA A 51 11.83 12.42 13.22
N LYS A 52 11.77 13.49 14.03
CA LYS A 52 11.73 13.37 15.51
C LYS A 52 10.52 12.58 16.02
N LEU A 53 9.45 12.48 15.22
CA LEU A 53 8.30 11.62 15.47
C LEU A 53 8.43 10.27 14.75
N PHE A 54 8.77 10.27 13.45
CA PHE A 54 8.83 9.05 12.64
C PHE A 54 9.94 8.09 13.05
N ASP A 55 11.17 8.57 13.27
CA ASP A 55 12.34 7.72 13.56
C ASP A 55 12.11 6.78 14.76
N PRO A 56 11.65 7.26 15.94
CA PRO A 56 11.39 6.35 17.06
C PRO A 56 10.23 5.39 16.78
N ILE A 57 9.18 5.81 16.07
CA ILE A 57 8.03 4.95 15.71
C ILE A 57 8.48 3.84 14.75
N ILE A 58 9.22 4.18 13.70
CA ILE A 58 9.77 3.21 12.72
C ILE A 58 10.65 2.20 13.44
N LYS A 59 11.53 2.67 14.33
CA LYS A 59 12.41 1.80 15.10
C LYS A 59 11.63 0.87 16.05
N GLU A 60 10.60 1.37 16.71
CA GLU A 60 9.77 0.58 17.61
C GLU A 60 8.98 -0.49 16.83
N TYR A 61 8.35 -0.11 15.72
CA TYR A 61 7.51 -0.99 14.92
C TYR A 61 8.31 -2.07 14.17
N HIS A 62 9.44 -1.71 13.56
CA HIS A 62 10.27 -2.64 12.77
C HIS A 62 11.35 -3.36 13.61
N GLY A 63 11.58 -2.92 14.84
CA GLY A 63 12.53 -3.52 15.77
C GLY A 63 13.98 -3.10 15.56
N TRP A 64 14.88 -3.97 16.02
CA TRP A 64 16.31 -3.67 16.13
C TRP A 64 16.97 -3.45 14.77
N GLY A 65 17.79 -2.40 14.67
CA GLY A 65 18.64 -2.13 13.50
C GLY A 65 18.21 -0.95 12.63
N PHE A 66 17.10 -0.28 12.96
CA PHE A 66 16.68 0.98 12.34
C PHE A 66 17.23 2.18 13.11
N SER A 67 17.97 3.03 12.39
CA SER A 67 18.49 4.32 12.83
C SER A 67 18.81 5.19 11.62
N ARG A 68 19.01 6.50 11.79
CA ARG A 68 19.23 7.42 10.65
C ARG A 68 20.52 7.14 9.86
N ASP A 69 21.48 6.45 10.47
CA ASP A 69 22.75 6.04 9.88
C ASP A 69 22.68 4.66 9.20
N ARG A 70 21.51 4.01 9.19
CA ARG A 70 21.28 2.70 8.61
C ARG A 70 20.34 2.82 7.42
N TYR A 71 20.73 2.21 6.30
CA TYR A 71 19.95 2.19 5.08
C TYR A 71 19.32 0.82 4.88
N HIS A 72 18.07 0.78 4.42
CA HIS A 72 17.44 -0.46 3.98
C HIS A 72 18.31 -1.09 2.86
N PRO A 73 18.58 -2.40 2.88
CA PRO A 73 19.43 -3.03 1.87
C PRO A 73 18.80 -2.91 0.47
N PRO A 74 19.59 -3.11 -0.60
CA PRO A 74 19.05 -3.25 -1.95
C PRO A 74 17.99 -4.35 -2.00
N SER A 75 16.96 -4.14 -2.82
CA SER A 75 15.90 -5.13 -3.01
C SER A 75 16.49 -6.47 -3.46
N TYR A 76 16.19 -7.52 -2.70
CA TYR A 76 16.52 -8.89 -3.02
C TYR A 76 15.36 -9.76 -2.57
N PHE A 77 14.65 -10.34 -3.52
CA PHE A 77 13.49 -11.17 -3.23
C PHE A 77 13.86 -12.64 -2.91
N GLY A 78 15.12 -13.03 -3.12
CA GLY A 78 15.54 -14.44 -3.02
C GLY A 78 15.34 -15.22 -4.31
N ASP A 79 15.84 -16.45 -4.33
CA ASP A 79 15.54 -17.42 -5.38
C ASP A 79 14.24 -18.17 -5.00
N PRO A 80 13.16 -18.09 -5.79
CA PRO A 80 11.93 -18.84 -5.54
C PRO A 80 12.16 -20.35 -5.35
N ASN A 81 13.20 -20.93 -5.96
CA ASN A 81 13.52 -22.35 -5.85
C ASN A 81 14.08 -22.76 -4.48
N GLU A 82 14.48 -21.80 -3.62
CA GLU A 82 14.91 -22.07 -2.25
C GLU A 82 13.72 -22.35 -1.31
N PHE A 83 12.51 -21.99 -1.72
CA PHE A 83 11.29 -22.22 -0.96
C PHE A 83 10.64 -23.54 -1.39
N LYS A 84 10.47 -24.45 -0.42
CA LYS A 84 9.69 -25.69 -0.63
C LYS A 84 8.23 -25.42 -0.32
N ASP A 85 7.34 -26.23 -0.91
CA ASP A 85 5.94 -26.28 -0.48
C ASP A 85 5.89 -26.63 1.02
N LEU A 86 5.29 -25.72 1.79
CA LEU A 86 5.20 -25.81 3.24
C LEU A 86 4.16 -26.83 3.69
N ASP A 87 3.23 -27.21 2.81
CA ASP A 87 2.17 -28.19 3.09
C ASP A 87 1.79 -29.00 1.85
N PRO A 88 2.66 -29.92 1.39
CA PRO A 88 2.44 -30.70 0.17
C PRO A 88 1.16 -31.55 0.20
N GLU A 89 0.76 -32.02 1.39
CA GLU A 89 -0.42 -32.85 1.60
C GLU A 89 -1.71 -32.02 1.70
N LYS A 90 -1.60 -30.68 1.75
CA LYS A 90 -2.71 -29.72 1.79
C LYS A 90 -3.65 -29.92 2.98
N GLU A 91 -3.10 -30.32 4.12
CA GLU A 91 -3.87 -30.58 5.34
C GLU A 91 -4.13 -29.33 6.17
N PHE A 92 -3.30 -28.29 6.03
CA PHE A 92 -3.28 -27.13 6.91
C PHE A 92 -3.41 -25.79 6.17
N ILE A 93 -2.66 -25.60 5.08
CA ILE A 93 -2.54 -24.30 4.40
C ILE A 93 -3.62 -24.17 3.33
N VAL A 94 -4.59 -23.29 3.60
CA VAL A 94 -5.68 -22.99 2.65
C VAL A 94 -5.16 -22.25 1.42
N SER A 95 -4.32 -21.23 1.63
CA SER A 95 -3.79 -20.37 0.56
C SER A 95 -2.58 -19.58 1.02
N THR A 96 -1.71 -19.26 0.06
CA THR A 96 -0.52 -18.44 0.26
C THR A 96 -0.65 -17.15 -0.53
N ARG A 97 -0.20 -16.03 0.05
CA ARG A 97 -0.30 -14.70 -0.56
C ARG A 97 0.88 -13.83 -0.17
N ILE A 98 1.55 -13.26 -1.16
CA ILE A 98 2.63 -12.28 -1.01
C ILE A 98 2.14 -10.95 -1.59
N ARG A 99 2.39 -9.84 -0.88
CA ARG A 99 2.08 -8.49 -1.36
C ARG A 99 3.21 -7.51 -1.13
N CYS A 100 3.35 -6.56 -2.05
CA CYS A 100 4.25 -5.42 -1.97
C CYS A 100 3.48 -4.11 -2.18
N GLY A 101 3.74 -3.10 -1.35
CA GLY A 101 3.31 -1.71 -1.61
C GLY A 101 4.34 -0.97 -2.45
N ARG A 102 3.90 -0.14 -3.40
CA ARG A 102 4.76 0.76 -4.17
C ARG A 102 4.08 2.11 -4.35
N SER A 103 4.89 3.17 -4.24
CA SER A 103 4.49 4.53 -4.57
C SER A 103 5.18 4.95 -5.87
N VAL A 104 4.42 5.58 -6.77
CA VAL A 104 4.90 5.98 -8.09
C VAL A 104 5.59 7.34 -8.01
N VAL A 105 6.82 7.44 -8.51
CA VAL A 105 7.57 8.70 -8.59
C VAL A 105 6.78 9.74 -9.38
N GLY A 106 6.74 10.97 -8.86
CA GLY A 106 5.99 12.09 -9.44
C GLY A 106 4.65 12.37 -8.76
N PHE A 107 4.16 11.46 -7.91
CA PHE A 107 2.92 11.62 -7.17
C PHE A 107 3.20 11.80 -5.66
N PRO A 108 2.49 12.69 -4.94
CA PRO A 108 2.50 12.69 -3.48
C PRO A 108 1.77 11.46 -2.94
N PHE A 109 1.80 11.22 -1.62
CA PHE A 109 0.97 10.17 -1.03
C PHE A 109 -0.49 10.63 -0.94
N ASN A 110 -1.39 9.67 -0.71
CA ASN A 110 -2.84 9.88 -0.71
C ASN A 110 -3.35 11.13 0.03
N PRO A 111 -2.83 11.53 1.21
CA PRO A 111 -3.34 12.72 1.91
C PRO A 111 -3.20 14.03 1.12
N ASN A 112 -2.29 14.08 0.14
CA ASN A 112 -2.02 15.24 -0.72
C ASN A 112 -2.41 14.99 -2.19
N MET A 113 -2.96 13.82 -2.55
CA MET A 113 -3.41 13.52 -3.91
C MET A 113 -4.72 14.27 -4.21
N GLY A 114 -4.73 15.04 -5.30
CA GLY A 114 -5.93 15.60 -5.91
C GLY A 114 -6.70 14.57 -6.74
N ALA A 115 -7.90 14.93 -7.19
CA ALA A 115 -8.71 14.07 -8.05
C ALA A 115 -8.01 13.78 -9.40
N GLU A 116 -7.35 14.78 -9.96
CA GLU A 116 -6.59 14.70 -11.20
C GLU A 116 -5.37 13.78 -11.06
N ASP A 117 -4.67 13.83 -9.93
CA ASP A 117 -3.54 12.94 -9.64
C ASP A 117 -3.99 11.47 -9.64
N TYR A 118 -5.16 11.16 -9.08
CA TYR A 118 -5.73 9.82 -9.09
C TYR A 118 -6.08 9.34 -10.50
N VAL A 119 -6.65 10.22 -11.34
CA VAL A 119 -6.94 9.91 -12.74
C VAL A 119 -5.65 9.66 -13.52
N GLU A 120 -4.64 10.54 -13.38
CA GLU A 120 -3.37 10.39 -14.08
C GLU A 120 -2.64 9.10 -13.65
N LEU A 121 -2.67 8.77 -12.35
CA LEU A 121 -2.13 7.51 -11.84
C LEU A 121 -2.85 6.32 -12.46
N GLU A 122 -4.19 6.31 -12.47
CA GLU A 122 -4.99 5.23 -13.07
C GLU A 122 -4.69 5.06 -14.56
N GLU A 123 -4.71 6.14 -15.35
CA GLU A 123 -4.42 6.12 -16.79
C GLU A 123 -3.01 5.58 -17.07
N LYS A 124 -2.01 6.03 -16.31
CA LYS A 124 -0.63 5.54 -16.41
C LYS A 124 -0.55 4.05 -16.14
N MET A 125 -1.26 3.56 -15.13
CA MET A 125 -1.26 2.14 -14.78
C MET A 125 -2.01 1.28 -15.80
N ILE A 126 -3.14 1.74 -16.33
CA ILE A 126 -3.85 1.07 -17.44
C ILE A 126 -2.92 0.95 -18.66
N GLY A 127 -2.19 2.01 -18.99
CA GLY A 127 -1.18 1.99 -20.06
C GLY A 127 -0.12 0.91 -19.85
N ILE A 128 0.32 0.68 -18.61
CA ILE A 128 1.27 -0.40 -18.28
C ILE A 128 0.59 -1.78 -18.37
N PHE A 129 -0.61 -1.93 -17.83
CA PHE A 129 -1.32 -3.22 -17.80
C PHE A 129 -1.61 -3.76 -19.20
N THR A 130 -1.90 -2.89 -20.18
CA THR A 130 -2.09 -3.30 -21.57
C THR A 130 -0.81 -3.84 -22.23
N SER A 131 0.37 -3.52 -21.68
CA SER A 131 1.67 -4.03 -22.14
C SER A 131 2.13 -5.30 -21.42
N LEU A 132 1.48 -5.68 -20.31
CA LEU A 132 1.79 -6.91 -19.60
C LEU A 132 1.35 -8.10 -20.44
N THR A 133 2.32 -8.91 -20.87
CA THR A 133 2.10 -10.08 -21.72
C THR A 133 2.67 -11.34 -21.05
N GLY A 134 2.13 -12.50 -21.42
CA GLY A 134 2.49 -13.79 -20.85
C GLY A 134 1.39 -14.38 -19.98
N ILE A 135 1.42 -15.70 -19.84
CA ILE A 135 0.38 -16.50 -19.17
C ILE A 135 0.08 -15.99 -17.75
N ASN A 136 1.10 -15.55 -17.02
CA ASN A 136 0.94 -15.14 -15.63
C ASN A 136 0.55 -13.66 -15.45
N TYR A 137 0.65 -12.84 -16.50
CA TYR A 137 0.57 -11.37 -16.38
C TYR A 137 -0.50 -10.72 -17.25
N GLY A 138 -0.97 -11.39 -18.31
CA GLY A 138 -2.10 -10.90 -19.10
C GLY A 138 -3.37 -10.89 -18.27
N GLY A 139 -4.13 -9.79 -18.32
CA GLY A 139 -5.27 -9.61 -17.43
C GLY A 139 -6.18 -8.44 -17.79
N THR A 140 -7.14 -8.20 -16.92
CA THR A 140 -8.14 -7.13 -17.10
C THR A 140 -8.08 -6.15 -15.95
N TYR A 141 -8.18 -4.86 -16.28
CA TYR A 141 -8.35 -3.80 -15.30
C TYR A 141 -9.84 -3.48 -15.12
N TYR A 142 -10.26 -3.37 -13.87
CA TYR A 142 -11.61 -3.00 -13.47
C TYR A 142 -11.54 -1.73 -12.62
N ALA A 143 -11.88 -0.59 -13.23
CA ALA A 143 -12.08 0.66 -12.51
C ALA A 143 -13.23 0.49 -11.51
N LEU A 144 -13.07 1.01 -10.29
CA LEU A 144 -14.15 1.09 -9.31
C LEU A 144 -15.23 2.08 -9.77
N MET A 145 -14.82 3.15 -10.45
CA MET A 145 -15.75 4.10 -11.04
C MET A 145 -16.61 3.42 -12.11
N GLY A 146 -17.93 3.40 -11.90
CA GLY A 146 -18.87 2.76 -12.83
C GLY A 146 -18.91 1.22 -12.76
N MET A 147 -18.20 0.61 -11.80
CA MET A 147 -18.23 -0.84 -11.59
C MET A 147 -19.67 -1.30 -11.29
N GLN A 148 -20.12 -2.31 -12.04
CA GLN A 148 -21.43 -2.93 -11.80
C GLN A 148 -21.42 -3.70 -10.47
N LYS A 149 -22.54 -3.66 -9.73
CA LYS A 149 -22.64 -4.29 -8.40
C LYS A 149 -22.35 -5.79 -8.44
N GLU A 150 -22.72 -6.47 -9.53
CA GLU A 150 -22.50 -7.90 -9.73
C GLU A 150 -21.03 -8.23 -9.96
N VAL A 151 -20.24 -7.30 -10.52
CA VAL A 151 -18.78 -7.44 -10.66
C VAL A 151 -18.13 -7.16 -9.31
N GLN A 152 -18.56 -6.10 -8.63
CA GLN A 152 -18.06 -5.73 -7.31
C GLN A 152 -18.26 -6.88 -6.31
N GLN A 153 -19.46 -7.47 -6.26
CA GLN A 153 -19.79 -8.57 -5.37
C GLN A 153 -18.91 -9.80 -5.62
N ARG A 154 -18.69 -10.16 -6.90
CA ARG A 154 -17.79 -11.25 -7.27
C ARG A 154 -16.35 -11.01 -6.81
N LEU A 155 -15.82 -9.81 -7.01
CA LEU A 155 -14.47 -9.45 -6.56
C LEU A 155 -14.34 -9.45 -5.02
N ILE A 156 -15.41 -9.16 -4.28
CA ILE A 156 -15.45 -9.27 -2.82
C ILE A 156 -15.46 -10.74 -2.38
N GLU A 157 -16.28 -11.58 -3.01
CA GLU A 157 -16.39 -13.02 -2.72
C GLU A 157 -15.09 -13.77 -3.00
N ASP A 158 -14.38 -13.37 -4.06
CA ASP A 158 -13.06 -13.92 -4.38
C ASP A 158 -11.94 -13.39 -3.45
N HIS A 159 -12.27 -12.51 -2.49
CA HIS A 159 -11.33 -11.83 -1.58
C HIS A 159 -10.30 -10.93 -2.29
N PHE A 160 -10.66 -10.37 -3.44
CA PHE A 160 -9.77 -9.53 -4.25
C PHE A 160 -10.02 -8.04 -4.10
N LEU A 161 -11.27 -7.63 -3.87
CA LEU A 161 -11.59 -6.21 -3.76
C LEU A 161 -11.20 -5.65 -2.38
N PHE A 162 -10.52 -4.52 -2.39
CA PHE A 162 -10.35 -3.72 -1.19
C PHE A 162 -11.65 -2.98 -0.85
N LYS A 163 -11.87 -2.77 0.45
CA LYS A 163 -13.12 -2.18 0.94
C LYS A 163 -12.97 -0.66 1.04
N GLU A 164 -14.02 0.05 0.66
CA GLU A 164 -14.20 1.43 1.06
C GLU A 164 -14.40 1.52 2.57
N GLY A 165 -14.00 2.63 3.18
CA GLY A 165 -14.47 2.98 4.52
C GLY A 165 -13.56 2.56 5.66
N ASP A 166 -12.27 2.33 5.41
CA ASP A 166 -11.30 2.24 6.50
C ASP A 166 -11.22 3.61 7.22
N ARG A 167 -11.70 3.66 8.46
CA ARG A 167 -11.76 4.90 9.24
C ARG A 167 -10.39 5.49 9.57
N PHE A 168 -9.32 4.68 9.57
CA PHE A 168 -7.96 5.17 9.80
C PHE A 168 -7.46 5.89 8.56
N LEU A 169 -7.70 5.32 7.36
CA LEU A 169 -7.37 5.96 6.08
C LEU A 169 -8.22 7.22 5.83
N GLN A 170 -9.52 7.16 6.12
CA GLN A 170 -10.40 8.33 6.04
C GLN A 170 -9.91 9.46 6.95
N ALA A 171 -9.60 9.15 8.21
CA ALA A 171 -9.08 10.13 9.14
C ALA A 171 -7.66 10.60 8.79
N ALA A 172 -6.93 9.91 7.93
CA ALA A 172 -5.64 10.34 7.37
C ALA A 172 -5.79 11.16 6.07
N ASN A 173 -7.02 11.47 5.62
CA ASN A 173 -7.31 12.02 4.30
C ASN A 173 -6.85 11.12 3.13
N ALA A 174 -6.61 9.83 3.37
CA ALA A 174 -6.07 8.91 2.37
C ALA A 174 -7.14 8.28 1.46
N SER A 175 -8.43 8.61 1.66
CA SER A 175 -9.55 8.11 0.86
C SER A 175 -10.32 9.22 0.14
N ASN A 176 -9.71 10.40 -0.02
CA ASN A 176 -10.34 11.53 -0.69
C ASN A 176 -10.68 11.22 -2.16
N HIS A 177 -11.76 11.81 -2.67
CA HIS A 177 -12.23 11.63 -4.06
C HIS A 177 -12.63 10.20 -4.43
N TRP A 178 -12.86 9.32 -3.46
CA TRP A 178 -13.29 7.96 -3.74
C TRP A 178 -14.60 7.92 -4.57
N PRO A 179 -14.74 7.04 -5.58
CA PRO A 179 -13.79 6.02 -6.05
C PRO A 179 -12.92 6.44 -7.26
N THR A 180 -12.77 7.75 -7.54
CA THR A 180 -12.02 8.26 -8.71
C THR A 180 -10.58 7.77 -8.73
N GLY A 181 -10.11 7.21 -9.86
CA GLY A 181 -8.75 6.70 -10.04
C GLY A 181 -8.41 5.43 -9.26
N ARG A 182 -9.43 4.73 -8.74
CA ARG A 182 -9.27 3.47 -8.01
C ARG A 182 -9.73 2.31 -8.85
N GLY A 183 -9.03 1.19 -8.73
CA GLY A 183 -9.44 -0.03 -9.39
C GLY A 183 -8.52 -1.19 -9.09
N ILE A 184 -8.81 -2.29 -9.76
CA ILE A 184 -8.10 -3.54 -9.60
C ILE A 184 -7.77 -4.14 -10.95
N PHE A 185 -6.51 -4.48 -11.14
CA PHE A 185 -6.06 -5.38 -12.20
C PHE A 185 -5.98 -6.80 -11.66
N HIS A 186 -6.35 -7.80 -12.46
CA HIS A 186 -5.94 -9.17 -12.19
C HIS A 186 -5.76 -9.97 -13.49
N ASN A 187 -4.88 -10.97 -13.44
CA ASN A 187 -4.73 -11.95 -14.51
C ASN A 187 -5.94 -12.90 -14.60
N GLU A 188 -6.02 -13.70 -15.67
CA GLU A 188 -7.14 -14.62 -15.91
C GLU A 188 -7.27 -15.67 -14.80
N ASP A 189 -6.14 -16.23 -14.35
CA ASP A 189 -6.08 -17.24 -13.29
C ASP A 189 -6.31 -16.68 -11.88
N LYS A 190 -6.41 -15.35 -11.75
CA LYS A 190 -6.59 -14.63 -10.48
C LYS A 190 -5.51 -14.93 -9.44
N THR A 191 -4.30 -15.21 -9.91
CA THR A 191 -3.10 -15.47 -9.11
C THR A 191 -2.16 -14.28 -9.02
N PHE A 192 -2.39 -13.25 -9.84
CA PHE A 192 -1.65 -11.98 -9.84
C PHE A 192 -2.63 -10.81 -9.93
N LEU A 193 -2.56 -9.90 -8.96
CA LEU A 193 -3.46 -8.76 -8.82
C LEU A 193 -2.70 -7.48 -8.49
N ILE A 194 -3.21 -6.35 -8.95
CA ILE A 194 -2.68 -5.03 -8.59
C ILE A 194 -3.84 -4.13 -8.19
N TRP A 195 -3.84 -3.65 -6.95
CA TRP A 195 -4.74 -2.57 -6.53
C TRP A 195 -4.11 -1.23 -6.89
N VAL A 196 -4.92 -0.33 -7.43
CA VAL A 196 -4.52 1.03 -7.80
C VAL A 196 -5.29 2.03 -6.93
N GLY A 197 -4.56 2.96 -6.30
CA GLY A 197 -5.11 4.11 -5.58
C GLY A 197 -5.80 3.80 -4.24
N GLU A 198 -5.45 2.69 -3.58
CA GLU A 198 -5.99 2.31 -2.26
C GLU A 198 -5.23 3.02 -1.12
N GLU A 199 -4.52 2.31 -0.23
CA GLU A 199 -3.70 2.89 0.85
C GLU A 199 -2.34 3.39 0.32
N ASP A 200 -1.78 2.64 -0.63
CA ASP A 200 -0.62 3.00 -1.43
C ASP A 200 -1.09 3.25 -2.88
N HIS A 201 -0.21 3.83 -3.71
CA HIS A 201 -0.53 4.00 -5.14
C HIS A 201 -0.77 2.64 -5.79
N LEU A 202 0.08 1.66 -5.43
CA LEU A 202 0.01 0.30 -5.94
C LEU A 202 0.17 -0.71 -4.80
N ARG A 203 -0.69 -1.72 -4.81
CA ARG A 203 -0.48 -2.96 -4.06
C ARG A 203 -0.39 -4.12 -5.03
N ILE A 204 0.82 -4.61 -5.25
CA ILE A 204 1.14 -5.75 -6.13
C ILE A 204 1.01 -7.02 -5.31
N ILE A 205 0.22 -7.98 -5.80
CA ILE A 205 -0.22 -9.15 -5.05
C ILE A 205 -0.03 -10.38 -5.93
N SER A 206 0.56 -11.42 -5.36
CA SER A 206 0.50 -12.76 -5.92
C SER A 206 -0.06 -13.71 -4.88
N MET A 207 -0.89 -14.66 -5.31
CA MET A 207 -1.54 -15.62 -4.42
C MET A 207 -2.01 -16.86 -5.14
N GLN A 208 -2.09 -17.98 -4.40
CA GLN A 208 -2.73 -19.21 -4.86
C GLN A 208 -3.22 -20.06 -3.67
N LYS A 209 -3.93 -21.15 -3.97
CA LYS A 209 -4.29 -22.17 -2.97
C LYS A 209 -3.07 -23.02 -2.61
N GLY A 210 -3.02 -23.52 -1.37
CA GLY A 210 -1.89 -24.33 -0.88
C GLY A 210 -0.70 -23.52 -0.35
N GLY A 211 0.39 -24.23 -0.05
CA GLY A 211 1.56 -23.75 0.70
C GLY A 211 2.81 -23.45 -0.11
N ASP A 212 2.74 -23.45 -1.45
CA ASP A 212 3.90 -23.21 -2.29
C ASP A 212 4.28 -21.72 -2.33
N VAL A 213 5.22 -21.34 -1.46
CA VAL A 213 5.73 -19.98 -1.37
C VAL A 213 6.57 -19.61 -2.59
N GLY A 214 7.28 -20.56 -3.19
CA GLY A 214 8.14 -20.33 -4.35
C GLY A 214 7.31 -19.91 -5.57
N GLU A 215 6.24 -20.64 -5.86
CA GLU A 215 5.31 -20.30 -6.95
C GLU A 215 4.64 -18.94 -6.73
N VAL A 216 4.26 -18.61 -5.49
CA VAL A 216 3.66 -17.30 -5.16
C VAL A 216 4.66 -16.15 -5.21
N LEU A 217 5.94 -16.40 -4.96
CA LEU A 217 6.97 -15.36 -5.02
C LEU A 217 7.35 -15.03 -6.48
N SER A 218 7.37 -16.02 -7.36
CA SER A 218 7.89 -15.87 -8.73
C SER A 218 7.26 -14.72 -9.53
N PRO A 219 5.94 -14.43 -9.46
CA PRO A 219 5.34 -13.32 -10.21
C PRO A 219 5.66 -11.92 -9.66
N ILE A 220 6.18 -11.84 -8.43
CA ILE A 220 6.55 -10.58 -7.78
C ILE A 220 7.97 -10.13 -8.17
N ASN A 221 8.85 -11.10 -8.47
CA ASN A 221 10.26 -10.88 -8.84
C ASN A 221 10.40 -10.30 -10.25
#